data_AF-A0AB40BUK6-F1
#
_entry.id   AF-A0AB40BUK6-F1
#
_cell.length_a   1.000
_cell.length_b   1.000
_cell.length_c   1.000
_cell.angle_alpha   90.00
_cell.angle_beta   90.00
_cell.angle_gamma   90.00
#
_symmetry.space_group_name_H-M   'P 1'
#
loop_
_entity.id
_entity.type
_entity.pdbx_description
1 polymer ?
#
loop_
_entity_poly.entity_id
_entity_poly.type
_entity_poly.pdbx_seq_one_letter_code
_entity_poly.pdbx_strand_id
1 'polypeptide(L)'
;MIGKIISHRLWRASPLMARRRLFSEASSSRFSLCAPPVHRSSGSTCSSGVEADVLSVDWAPPSPKSATIPTLLQPRVLIYDGVCHLCHRGVKWVIQADEYEKIKFCCLQSKAAEPYLRLCCLTREDVLQRVLFVEGPESYYEGSTAALKVASYLPHPYAALSALLIIPASIRDAVYDYIAKRRYAWFGKDDKCLVMHDKDLLDRFIDREELFGDWDEN
;
A
#
# COMPACT_ATOMS: atom_id res chain seq x y z
N MET A 1 14.59 -4.88 49.19
CA MET A 1 13.17 -4.50 49.10
C MET A 1 12.78 -4.44 47.65
N ILE A 2 11.91 -5.37 47.25
CA ILE A 2 11.44 -5.61 45.89
C ILE A 2 10.22 -4.71 45.64
N GLY A 3 10.29 -3.83 44.65
CA GLY A 3 9.19 -2.95 44.26
C GLY A 3 8.77 -3.21 42.81
N LYS A 4 7.83 -4.14 42.62
CA LYS A 4 7.06 -4.35 41.38
C LYS A 4 6.14 -3.15 41.16
N ILE A 5 6.15 -2.54 39.97
CA ILE A 5 4.96 -1.87 39.42
C ILE A 5 4.72 -2.41 38.03
N ILE A 6 3.73 -3.29 38.00
CA ILE A 6 3.11 -3.92 36.85
C ILE A 6 2.09 -2.92 36.31
N SER A 7 2.27 -2.43 35.09
CA SER A 7 1.20 -1.74 34.35
C SER A 7 0.73 -2.65 33.22
N HIS A 8 -0.23 -3.51 33.57
CA HIS A 8 -1.05 -4.23 32.59
C HIS A 8 -1.99 -3.23 31.92
N ARG A 9 -1.58 -2.68 30.77
CA ARG A 9 -2.49 -1.93 29.90
C ARG A 9 -3.22 -2.92 29.00
N LEU A 10 -4.35 -3.38 29.52
CA LEU A 10 -5.61 -3.70 28.83
C LEU A 10 -5.46 -4.17 27.38
N TRP A 11 -5.49 -5.49 27.23
CA TRP A 11 -5.96 -6.18 26.03
C TRP A 11 -7.36 -5.66 25.67
N ARG A 12 -7.46 -4.83 24.62
CA ARG A 12 -8.70 -4.74 23.86
C ARG A 12 -8.69 -5.90 22.88
N ALA A 13 -9.42 -6.95 23.24
CA ALA A 13 -9.90 -7.92 22.28
C ALA A 13 -10.85 -7.19 21.31
N SER A 14 -10.43 -7.04 20.06
CA SER A 14 -11.33 -6.64 18.97
C SER A 14 -11.98 -7.91 18.40
N PRO A 15 -13.32 -7.95 18.28
CA PRO A 15 -14.04 -9.14 17.87
C PRO A 15 -14.03 -9.29 16.33
N LEU A 16 -13.89 -10.54 15.88
CA LEU A 16 -14.51 -11.13 14.69
C LEU A 16 -14.93 -10.17 13.55
N MET A 17 -14.10 -10.04 12.51
CA MET A 17 -14.51 -9.82 11.11
C MET A 17 -13.40 -10.35 10.20
N ALA A 18 -13.39 -11.60 9.74
CA ALA A 18 -14.37 -12.26 8.88
C ALA A 18 -14.75 -11.39 7.66
N ARG A 19 -13.91 -11.45 6.61
CA ARG A 19 -14.32 -11.35 5.20
C ARG A 19 -15.28 -10.19 4.88
N ARG A 20 -14.79 -8.96 4.80
CA ARG A 20 -15.57 -7.88 4.15
C ARG A 20 -15.45 -8.03 2.63
N ARG A 21 -16.33 -8.85 2.06
CA ARG A 21 -16.78 -8.63 0.68
C ARG A 21 -17.70 -7.43 0.71
N LEU A 22 -17.37 -6.37 -0.01
CA LEU A 22 -18.35 -5.34 -0.33
C LEU A 22 -19.33 -6.00 -1.32
N PHE A 23 -20.60 -6.12 -0.95
CA PHE A 23 -21.66 -6.60 -1.83
C PHE A 23 -22.94 -5.81 -1.55
N SER A 24 -23.63 -5.49 -2.64
CA SER A 24 -24.97 -4.89 -2.78
C SER A 24 -25.06 -3.40 -2.40
N GLU A 25 -25.67 -2.50 -3.17
CA GLU A 25 -26.68 -2.68 -4.22
C GLU A 25 -26.71 -1.41 -5.10
N ALA A 26 -26.93 -1.61 -6.40
CA ALA A 26 -27.30 -0.55 -7.30
C ALA A 26 -28.65 0.06 -6.88
N SER A 27 -28.68 1.36 -6.60
CA SER A 27 -29.93 2.12 -6.68
C SER A 27 -29.63 3.53 -7.14
N SER A 28 -30.06 3.77 -8.37
CA SER A 28 -30.22 5.07 -9.01
C SER A 28 -30.73 6.15 -8.08
N SER A 29 -30.01 7.26 -7.94
CA SER A 29 -30.66 8.56 -7.77
C SER A 29 -29.72 9.71 -8.14
N ARG A 30 -29.93 10.19 -9.37
CA ARG A 30 -30.02 11.60 -9.76
C ARG A 30 -28.92 12.54 -9.26
N PHE A 31 -27.97 12.75 -10.17
CA PHE A 31 -27.28 14.02 -10.38
C PHE A 31 -28.19 15.22 -10.10
N SER A 32 -27.78 16.09 -9.17
CA SER A 32 -28.32 17.43 -9.02
C SER A 32 -27.18 18.41 -9.31
N LEU A 33 -27.10 18.85 -10.57
CA LEU A 33 -26.30 19.98 -11.01
C LEU A 33 -27.15 21.24 -10.79
N CYS A 34 -26.81 22.05 -9.80
CA CYS A 34 -27.31 23.42 -9.69
C CYS A 34 -26.47 24.33 -10.60
N ALA A 35 -27.08 24.81 -11.68
CA ALA A 35 -26.60 25.96 -12.44
C ALA A 35 -27.11 27.26 -11.79
N PRO A 36 -26.30 28.34 -11.72
CA PRO A 36 -26.79 29.68 -11.46
C PRO A 36 -27.04 30.49 -12.75
N PRO A 37 -27.81 31.59 -12.67
CA PRO A 37 -28.56 32.13 -13.79
C PRO A 37 -27.79 33.17 -14.63
N VAL A 38 -28.28 33.29 -15.86
CA VAL A 38 -27.90 34.25 -16.89
C VAL A 38 -28.31 35.66 -16.47
N HIS A 39 -27.37 36.60 -16.44
CA HIS A 39 -27.67 38.04 -16.49
C HIS A 39 -26.89 38.69 -17.64
N ARG A 40 -27.66 39.33 -18.52
CA ARG A 40 -27.25 40.07 -19.71
C ARG A 40 -27.14 41.55 -19.35
N SER A 41 -26.02 42.19 -19.69
CA SER A 41 -25.98 43.64 -19.93
C SER A 41 -24.81 44.00 -20.86
N SER A 42 -25.19 44.65 -21.94
CA SER A 42 -24.42 45.26 -23.03
C SER A 42 -23.72 46.56 -22.62
N GLY A 43 -22.58 46.88 -23.25
CA GLY A 43 -22.14 48.28 -23.39
C GLY A 43 -20.64 48.55 -23.62
N SER A 44 -20.36 49.23 -24.74
CA SER A 44 -19.29 50.22 -25.01
C SER A 44 -17.80 49.84 -25.16
N THR A 45 -17.42 49.83 -26.44
CA THR A 45 -16.20 50.29 -27.15
C THR A 45 -15.15 51.20 -26.47
N CYS A 46 -13.86 51.01 -26.88
CA CYS A 46 -12.93 51.98 -27.51
C CYS A 46 -11.46 51.91 -27.01
N SER A 47 -10.59 51.34 -27.85
CA SER A 47 -9.28 51.84 -28.36
C SER A 47 -8.09 52.28 -27.47
N SER A 48 -6.90 52.05 -28.07
CA SER A 48 -5.51 52.44 -27.73
C SER A 48 -4.80 51.51 -26.73
N GLY A 49 -3.63 50.93 -26.98
CA GLY A 49 -2.60 51.06 -28.02
C GLY A 49 -1.24 50.98 -27.33
N VAL A 50 -0.39 50.02 -27.68
CA VAL A 50 1.09 50.08 -27.77
C VAL A 50 1.65 48.69 -28.10
N GLU A 51 2.52 48.64 -29.11
CA GLU A 51 3.38 47.50 -29.39
C GLU A 51 4.53 47.42 -28.38
N ALA A 52 4.92 46.20 -28.00
CA ALA A 52 6.29 45.85 -27.65
C ALA A 52 6.49 44.33 -27.73
N ASP A 53 7.21 43.91 -28.77
CA ASP A 53 7.89 42.63 -28.86
C ASP A 53 8.77 42.38 -27.63
N VAL A 54 8.51 41.28 -26.91
CA VAL A 54 9.54 40.59 -26.12
C VAL A 54 9.33 39.09 -26.25
N LEU A 55 10.10 38.52 -27.18
CA LEU A 55 10.74 37.22 -27.18
C LEU A 55 10.30 36.19 -26.11
N SER A 56 9.60 35.18 -26.62
CA SER A 56 9.66 33.76 -26.29
C SER A 56 10.57 33.34 -25.12
N VAL A 57 9.94 33.06 -23.98
CA VAL A 57 10.31 31.92 -23.13
C VAL A 57 9.00 31.28 -22.69
N ASP A 58 8.49 30.38 -23.52
CA ASP A 58 7.45 29.44 -23.09
C ASP A 58 8.09 28.50 -22.06
N TRP A 59 8.09 28.92 -20.79
CA TRP A 59 8.23 28.01 -19.67
C TRP A 59 6.98 27.14 -19.65
N ALA A 60 6.99 26.07 -20.44
CA ALA A 60 6.11 24.95 -20.22
C ALA A 60 6.40 24.45 -18.80
N PRO A 61 5.43 24.47 -17.87
CA PRO A 61 5.64 23.84 -16.58
C PRO A 61 5.99 22.37 -16.84
N PRO A 62 6.93 21.75 -16.09
CA PRO A 62 7.19 20.33 -16.23
C PRO A 62 5.85 19.63 -16.07
N SER A 63 5.42 18.98 -17.15
CA SER A 63 4.19 18.20 -17.21
C SER A 63 4.12 17.34 -15.95
N PRO A 64 3.07 17.44 -15.11
CA PRO A 64 2.92 16.54 -13.99
C PRO A 64 2.73 15.15 -14.57
N LYS A 65 3.82 14.38 -14.64
CA LYS A 65 3.77 12.98 -15.04
C LYS A 65 2.93 12.26 -13.99
N SER A 66 1.69 11.96 -14.39
CA SER A 66 0.75 11.05 -13.74
C SER A 66 0.28 11.45 -12.34
N ALA A 67 -0.55 12.50 -12.26
CA ALA A 67 -1.60 12.53 -11.25
C ALA A 67 -2.84 11.82 -11.82
N THR A 68 -2.89 10.49 -11.72
CA THR A 68 -4.04 9.73 -12.21
C THR A 68 -4.96 9.27 -11.06
N ILE A 69 -6.25 9.51 -11.29
CA ILE A 69 -7.46 9.28 -10.48
C ILE A 69 -7.58 7.82 -9.94
N PRO A 70 -8.34 7.53 -8.86
CA PRO A 70 -8.26 6.31 -8.02
C PRO A 70 -8.65 4.94 -8.62
N THR A 71 -8.58 4.77 -9.94
CA THR A 71 -8.85 3.47 -10.62
C THR A 71 -7.56 2.71 -10.97
N LEU A 72 -6.37 3.20 -10.57
CA LEU A 72 -5.06 2.70 -11.03
C LEU A 72 -4.30 1.74 -10.10
N LEU A 73 -4.89 1.26 -9.00
CA LEU A 73 -4.13 0.38 -8.11
C LEU A 73 -3.97 -1.02 -8.71
N GLN A 74 -2.74 -1.51 -8.70
CA GLN A 74 -2.41 -2.83 -9.23
C GLN A 74 -2.98 -3.90 -8.29
N PRO A 75 -3.58 -4.98 -8.81
CA PRO A 75 -4.00 -6.09 -7.98
C PRO A 75 -2.80 -6.93 -7.55
N ARG A 76 -2.98 -7.75 -6.51
CA ARG A 76 -1.99 -8.70 -5.97
C ARG A 76 -0.70 -8.04 -5.50
N VAL A 77 -0.86 -6.97 -4.73
CA VAL A 77 0.26 -6.25 -4.11
C VAL A 77 0.44 -6.70 -2.66
N LEU A 78 1.64 -7.16 -2.33
CA LEU A 78 2.07 -7.44 -0.96
C LEU A 78 2.81 -6.22 -0.39
N ILE A 79 2.20 -5.58 0.60
CA ILE A 79 2.75 -4.46 1.34
C ILE A 79 3.34 -4.98 2.64
N TYR A 80 4.60 -4.67 2.89
CA TYR A 80 5.35 -5.17 4.03
C TYR A 80 6.30 -4.13 4.62
N ASP A 81 6.77 -4.39 5.83
CA ASP A 81 7.75 -3.54 6.49
C ASP A 81 9.16 -3.73 5.90
N GLY A 82 9.60 -2.73 5.11
CA GLY A 82 10.83 -2.75 4.35
C GLY A 82 12.13 -2.66 5.15
N VAL A 83 12.06 -2.20 6.41
CA VAL A 83 13.24 -2.13 7.30
C VAL A 83 13.45 -3.42 8.10
N CYS A 84 12.49 -4.34 8.07
CA CYS A 84 12.53 -5.58 8.85
C CYS A 84 13.27 -6.69 8.11
N HIS A 85 14.34 -7.22 8.71
CA HIS A 85 15.14 -8.32 8.15
C HIS A 85 14.32 -9.59 7.89
N LEU A 86 13.41 -9.94 8.82
CA LEU A 86 12.54 -11.09 8.66
C LEU A 86 11.58 -10.92 7.47
N CYS A 87 10.96 -9.75 7.35
CA CYS A 87 10.01 -9.47 6.29
C CYS A 87 10.73 -9.45 4.92
N HIS A 88 11.90 -8.80 4.84
CA HIS A 88 12.72 -8.77 3.63
C HIS A 88 13.13 -10.17 3.17
N ARG A 89 13.61 -11.03 4.09
CA ARG A 89 13.91 -12.43 3.74
C ARG A 89 12.67 -13.19 3.27
N GLY A 90 11.52 -12.95 3.89
CA GLY A 90 10.25 -13.52 3.45
C GLY A 90 9.88 -13.09 2.04
N VAL A 91 9.98 -11.80 1.73
CA VAL A 91 9.71 -11.25 0.39
C VAL A 91 10.69 -11.79 -0.64
N LYS A 92 11.98 -11.85 -0.33
CA LYS A 92 12.99 -12.46 -1.22
C LYS A 92 12.65 -13.90 -1.56
N TRP A 93 12.22 -14.68 -0.56
CA TRP A 93 11.75 -16.05 -0.78
C TRP A 93 10.50 -16.09 -1.67
N VAL A 94 9.50 -15.22 -1.45
CA VAL A 94 8.30 -15.15 -2.31
C VAL A 94 8.69 -14.79 -3.75
N ILE A 95 9.59 -13.83 -3.96
CA ILE A 95 10.05 -13.44 -5.30
C ILE A 95 10.71 -14.62 -6.01
N GLN A 96 11.57 -15.37 -5.30
CA GLN A 96 12.25 -16.54 -5.85
C GLN A 96 11.28 -17.70 -6.15
N ALA A 97 10.20 -17.83 -5.37
CA ALA A 97 9.21 -18.88 -5.56
C ALA A 97 8.14 -18.53 -6.62
N ASP A 98 7.87 -17.25 -6.86
CA ASP A 98 6.86 -16.77 -7.80
C ASP A 98 7.38 -16.74 -9.24
N GLU A 99 7.58 -17.92 -9.82
CA GLU A 99 8.09 -18.13 -11.19
C GLU A 99 7.29 -17.37 -12.26
N TYR A 100 5.97 -17.23 -12.05
CA TYR A 100 5.06 -16.58 -13.00
C TYR A 100 4.84 -15.09 -12.71
N GLU A 101 5.59 -14.54 -11.75
CA GLU A 101 5.57 -13.13 -11.45
C GLU A 101 4.19 -12.53 -11.07
N LYS A 102 3.29 -13.35 -10.52
CA LYS A 102 1.90 -12.98 -10.25
C LYS A 102 1.71 -11.95 -9.14
N ILE A 103 2.68 -11.84 -8.23
CA ILE A 103 2.61 -10.96 -7.06
C ILE A 103 3.57 -9.78 -7.27
N LYS A 104 3.11 -8.58 -6.90
CA LYS A 104 3.93 -7.37 -6.83
C LYS A 104 4.13 -6.95 -5.38
N PHE A 105 5.15 -6.15 -5.11
CA PHE A 105 5.56 -5.77 -3.75
C PHE A 105 5.62 -4.26 -3.60
N CYS A 106 5.52 -3.78 -2.35
CA CYS A 106 5.65 -2.37 -2.00
C CYS A 106 6.24 -2.24 -0.58
N CYS A 107 7.27 -1.40 -0.38
CA CYS A 107 7.74 -1.05 0.96
C CYS A 107 6.64 -0.20 1.65
N LEU A 108 6.28 -0.53 2.89
CA LEU A 108 5.32 0.25 3.68
C LEU A 108 5.74 1.71 3.88
N GLN A 109 7.04 1.98 3.83
CA GLN A 109 7.64 3.31 3.99
C GLN A 109 7.42 4.23 2.78
N SER A 110 7.14 3.68 1.60
CA SER A 110 6.95 4.42 0.36
C SER A 110 5.60 5.15 0.32
N LYS A 111 5.54 6.29 -0.38
CA LYS A 111 4.30 7.01 -0.69
C LYS A 111 3.34 6.19 -1.55
N ALA A 112 3.84 5.24 -2.35
CA ALA A 112 3.04 4.35 -3.16
C ALA A 112 2.14 3.40 -2.34
N ALA A 113 2.46 3.15 -1.06
CA ALA A 113 1.63 2.33 -0.17
C ALA A 113 0.34 3.05 0.27
N GLU A 114 0.36 4.38 0.37
CA GLU A 114 -0.76 5.18 0.89
C GLU A 114 -2.11 4.94 0.21
N PRO A 115 -2.22 4.93 -1.14
CA PRO A 115 -3.51 4.69 -1.76
C PRO A 115 -4.07 3.30 -1.43
N TYR A 116 -3.23 2.27 -1.28
CA TYR A 116 -3.66 0.94 -0.87
C TYR A 116 -4.17 0.93 0.58
N LEU A 117 -3.47 1.61 1.49
CA LEU A 117 -3.90 1.75 2.88
C LEU A 117 -5.24 2.49 2.98
N ARG A 118 -5.42 3.55 2.19
CA ARG A 118 -6.69 4.31 2.11
C ARG A 118 -7.83 3.44 1.60
N LEU A 119 -7.62 2.63 0.56
CA LEU A 119 -8.64 1.69 0.07
C LEU A 119 -9.04 0.66 1.13
N CYS A 120 -8.07 0.19 1.92
CA CYS A 120 -8.33 -0.81 2.95
C CYS A 120 -8.87 -0.21 4.26
N CYS A 121 -8.92 1.13 4.37
CA CYS A 121 -9.19 1.86 5.62
C CYS A 121 -8.22 1.50 6.75
N LEU A 122 -6.96 1.26 6.42
CA LEU A 122 -5.89 0.89 7.35
C LEU A 122 -4.88 2.02 7.54
N THR A 123 -4.19 2.02 8.67
CA THR A 123 -3.06 2.91 8.96
C THR A 123 -1.72 2.22 8.71
N ARG A 124 -0.63 2.99 8.69
CA ARG A 124 0.72 2.39 8.56
C ARG A 124 1.04 1.54 9.79
N GLU A 125 0.54 1.91 10.97
CA GLU A 125 0.76 1.20 12.24
C GLU A 125 0.14 -0.20 12.23
N ASP A 126 -1.01 -0.36 11.59
CA ASP A 126 -1.66 -1.66 11.42
C ASP A 126 -0.79 -2.61 10.57
N VAL A 127 -0.27 -2.10 9.44
CA VAL A 127 0.56 -2.87 8.52
C VAL A 127 2.00 -3.05 9.04
N LEU A 128 2.45 -2.14 9.90
CA LEU A 128 3.70 -2.35 10.64
C LEU A 128 3.59 -3.62 11.46
N GLN A 129 2.48 -3.92 12.12
CA GLN A 129 2.37 -5.16 12.89
C GLN A 129 2.15 -6.40 12.03
N ARG A 130 1.46 -6.26 10.89
CA ARG A 130 1.04 -7.38 10.04
C ARG A 130 1.18 -7.04 8.56
N VAL A 131 1.75 -7.95 7.77
CA VAL A 131 1.80 -7.75 6.31
C VAL A 131 0.39 -7.65 5.73
N LEU A 132 0.24 -6.82 4.69
CA LEU A 132 -1.02 -6.57 4.01
C LEU A 132 -0.94 -7.08 2.58
N PHE A 133 -1.87 -7.95 2.18
CA PHE A 133 -1.97 -8.43 0.81
C PHE A 133 -3.27 -7.92 0.18
N VAL A 134 -3.14 -7.08 -0.84
CA VAL A 134 -4.27 -6.52 -1.60
C VAL A 134 -4.45 -7.36 -2.86
N GLU A 135 -5.46 -8.23 -2.86
CA GLU A 135 -5.80 -9.09 -3.99
C GLU A 135 -6.49 -8.30 -5.11
N GLY A 136 -7.23 -7.25 -4.75
CA GLY A 136 -8.02 -6.41 -5.65
C GLY A 136 -8.67 -5.22 -4.92
N PRO A 137 -9.48 -4.41 -5.61
CA PRO A 137 -10.00 -3.14 -5.07
C PRO A 137 -10.86 -3.29 -3.81
N GLU A 138 -11.50 -4.44 -3.62
CA GLU A 138 -12.37 -4.71 -2.47
C GLU A 138 -11.96 -5.96 -1.69
N SER A 139 -10.78 -6.49 -1.95
CA SER A 139 -10.30 -7.74 -1.34
C SER A 139 -8.87 -7.57 -0.86
N TYR A 140 -8.72 -7.49 0.45
CA TYR A 140 -7.43 -7.49 1.13
C TYR A 140 -7.44 -8.47 2.31
N TYR A 141 -6.24 -8.87 2.71
CA TYR A 141 -6.02 -9.74 3.87
C TYR A 141 -4.81 -9.24 4.64
N GLU A 142 -4.79 -9.54 5.93
CA GLU A 142 -3.71 -9.14 6.84
C GLU A 142 -3.08 -10.35 7.53
N GLY A 143 -1.86 -10.17 8.01
CA GLY A 143 -1.19 -11.09 8.94
C GLY A 143 -0.99 -12.49 8.36
N SER A 144 -1.37 -13.51 9.13
CA SER A 144 -1.19 -14.90 8.71
C SER A 144 -2.06 -15.25 7.49
N THR A 145 -3.25 -14.64 7.37
CA THR A 145 -4.14 -14.86 6.22
C THR A 145 -3.54 -14.28 4.95
N ALA A 146 -2.94 -13.08 5.03
CA ALA A 146 -2.18 -12.49 3.92
C ALA A 146 -1.06 -13.41 3.45
N ALA A 147 -0.22 -13.89 4.38
CA ALA A 147 0.90 -14.77 4.04
C ALA A 147 0.46 -16.07 3.37
N LEU A 148 -0.61 -16.70 3.86
CA LEU A 148 -1.16 -17.93 3.29
C LEU A 148 -1.86 -17.69 1.94
N LYS A 149 -2.46 -16.52 1.75
CA LYS A 149 -3.03 -16.10 0.47
C LYS A 149 -1.95 -15.88 -0.58
N VAL A 150 -0.87 -15.19 -0.23
CA VAL A 150 0.32 -15.06 -1.09
C VAL A 150 0.83 -16.45 -1.49
N ALA A 151 0.98 -17.36 -0.52
CA ALA A 151 1.43 -18.73 -0.80
C ALA A 151 0.52 -19.49 -1.79
N SER A 152 -0.79 -19.19 -1.81
CA SER A 152 -1.73 -19.83 -2.74
C SER A 152 -1.54 -19.45 -4.22
N TYR A 153 -0.85 -18.34 -4.51
CA TYR A 153 -0.54 -17.94 -5.89
C TYR A 153 0.74 -18.57 -6.43
N LEU A 154 1.59 -19.06 -5.53
CA LEU A 154 2.85 -19.70 -5.86
C LEU A 154 2.62 -21.06 -6.53
N PRO A 155 3.57 -21.56 -7.33
CA PRO A 155 3.49 -22.91 -7.89
C PRO A 155 3.51 -23.98 -6.80
N HIS A 156 3.09 -25.21 -7.16
CA HIS A 156 3.27 -26.36 -6.27
C HIS A 156 4.77 -26.65 -6.11
N PRO A 157 5.23 -27.04 -4.91
CA PRO A 157 4.45 -27.46 -3.74
C PRO A 157 4.03 -26.31 -2.79
N TYR A 158 4.48 -25.07 -3.02
CA TYR A 158 4.25 -23.95 -2.09
C TYR A 158 2.76 -23.59 -1.94
N ALA A 159 1.98 -23.74 -3.02
CA ALA A 159 0.52 -23.60 -2.97
C ALA A 159 -0.12 -24.45 -1.86
N ALA A 160 0.45 -25.62 -1.51
CA ALA A 160 -0.07 -26.50 -0.47
C ALA A 160 -0.02 -25.87 0.93
N LEU A 161 0.86 -24.88 1.17
CA LEU A 161 0.88 -24.14 2.43
C LEU A 161 -0.45 -23.42 2.69
N SER A 162 -1.16 -23.04 1.63
CA SER A 162 -2.50 -22.44 1.76
C SER A 162 -3.52 -23.38 2.41
N ALA A 163 -3.28 -24.70 2.47
CA ALA A 163 -4.12 -25.64 3.21
C ALA A 163 -4.14 -25.34 4.73
N LEU A 164 -3.13 -24.65 5.26
CA LEU A 164 -3.13 -24.14 6.64
C LEU A 164 -4.24 -23.10 6.88
N LEU A 165 -4.93 -22.64 5.82
CA LEU A 165 -6.18 -21.90 5.93
C LEU A 165 -7.31 -22.68 6.63
N ILE A 166 -7.16 -23.99 6.85
CA ILE A 166 -8.10 -24.78 7.65
C ILE A 166 -7.95 -24.55 9.17
N ILE A 167 -6.77 -24.13 9.63
CA ILE A 167 -6.50 -23.88 11.06
C ILE A 167 -7.25 -22.60 11.49
N PRO A 168 -7.95 -22.56 12.63
CA PRO A 168 -8.67 -21.35 13.05
C PRO A 168 -7.77 -20.09 13.07
N ALA A 169 -8.31 -18.96 12.56
CA ALA A 169 -7.58 -17.69 12.45
C ALA A 169 -6.93 -17.27 13.79
N SER A 170 -7.64 -17.44 14.90
CA SER A 170 -7.14 -17.10 16.23
C SER A 170 -5.83 -17.78 16.60
N ILE A 171 -5.63 -19.04 16.21
CA ILE A 171 -4.42 -19.79 16.54
C ILE A 171 -3.24 -19.30 15.69
N ARG A 172 -3.45 -19.25 14.37
CA ARG A 172 -2.40 -18.83 13.44
C ARG A 172 -2.01 -17.36 13.63
N ASP A 173 -2.97 -16.48 13.94
CA ASP A 173 -2.69 -15.07 14.19
C ASP A 173 -2.00 -14.88 15.53
N ALA A 174 -2.32 -15.68 16.57
CA ALA A 174 -1.57 -15.65 17.82
C ALA A 174 -0.09 -16.03 17.63
N VAL A 175 0.18 -17.07 16.82
CA VAL A 175 1.56 -17.46 16.46
C VAL A 175 2.23 -16.36 15.63
N TYR A 176 1.53 -15.83 14.63
CA TYR A 176 2.03 -14.74 13.79
C TYR A 176 2.40 -13.52 14.62
N ASP A 177 1.50 -13.07 15.49
CA ASP A 177 1.69 -11.90 16.36
C ASP A 177 2.82 -12.12 17.36
N TYR A 178 3.01 -13.35 17.85
CA TYR A 178 4.13 -13.70 18.73
C TYR A 178 5.49 -13.49 18.03
N ILE A 179 5.59 -13.89 16.77
CA ILE A 179 6.78 -13.71 15.93
C ILE A 179 6.94 -12.22 15.57
N ALA A 180 5.86 -11.57 15.12
CA ALA A 180 5.87 -10.17 14.71
C ALA A 180 6.38 -9.24 15.84
N LYS A 181 6.00 -9.50 17.09
CA LYS A 181 6.48 -8.75 18.27
C LYS A 181 7.97 -8.92 18.55
N ARG A 182 8.57 -10.03 18.12
CA ARG A 182 9.99 -10.35 18.38
C ARG A 182 10.88 -10.18 17.16
N ARG A 183 10.31 -9.89 15.99
CA ARG A 183 11.04 -9.89 14.72
C ARG A 183 12.29 -9.01 14.74
N TYR A 184 12.22 -7.82 15.33
CA TYR A 184 13.37 -6.92 15.41
C TYR A 184 14.41 -7.39 16.44
N ALA A 185 13.97 -7.99 17.55
CA ALA A 185 14.88 -8.51 18.57
C ALA A 185 15.62 -9.76 18.11
N TRP A 186 14.98 -10.60 17.29
CA TRP A 186 15.55 -11.87 16.81
C TRP A 186 16.32 -11.72 15.51
N PHE A 187 15.85 -10.85 14.61
CA PHE A 187 16.39 -10.76 13.26
C PHE A 187 17.00 -9.40 12.92
N GLY A 188 16.79 -8.38 13.75
CA GLY A 188 17.25 -7.03 13.48
C GLY A 188 16.32 -6.21 12.60
N LYS A 189 16.72 -4.96 12.39
CA LYS A 189 16.13 -3.99 11.47
C LYS A 189 17.25 -3.10 10.94
N ASP A 190 17.03 -2.48 9.79
CA ASP A 190 17.89 -1.43 9.25
C ASP A 190 17.23 -0.05 9.33
N ASP A 191 18.02 1.00 9.07
CA ASP A 191 17.51 2.38 9.03
C ASP A 191 16.87 2.72 7.67
N LYS A 192 17.23 2.00 6.60
CA LYS A 192 16.73 2.17 5.23
C LYS A 192 16.02 0.90 4.72
N CYS A 193 15.15 1.01 3.69
CA CYS A 193 14.48 -0.17 3.11
C CYS A 193 15.53 -1.16 2.57
N LEU A 194 15.46 -2.42 2.98
CA LEU A 194 16.47 -3.44 2.66
C LEU A 194 16.53 -3.82 1.18
N VAL A 195 15.41 -3.69 0.47
CA VAL A 195 15.31 -3.98 -0.97
C VAL A 195 16.30 -3.18 -1.80
N MET A 196 16.71 -2.01 -1.29
CA MET A 196 17.65 -1.10 -1.93
C MET A 196 19.02 -1.77 -2.18
N HIS A 197 19.40 -2.76 -1.37
CA HIS A 197 20.64 -3.51 -1.55
C HIS A 197 20.55 -4.61 -2.63
N ASP A 198 19.34 -5.07 -2.95
CA ASP A 198 19.08 -6.16 -3.89
C ASP A 198 18.42 -5.60 -5.17
N LYS A 199 19.19 -4.87 -6.00
CA LYS A 199 18.67 -4.15 -7.18
C LYS A 199 17.90 -5.05 -8.17
N ASP A 200 18.31 -6.31 -8.29
CA ASP A 200 17.67 -7.31 -9.17
C ASP A 200 16.23 -7.62 -8.76
N LEU A 201 15.84 -7.37 -7.50
CA LEU A 201 14.49 -7.62 -7.01
C LEU A 201 13.52 -6.46 -7.31
N LEU A 202 14.04 -5.28 -7.63
CA LEU A 202 13.24 -4.05 -7.74
C LEU A 202 12.21 -4.12 -8.87
N ASP A 203 12.33 -5.04 -9.86
CA ASP A 203 11.40 -5.14 -11.01
C ASP A 203 10.02 -5.63 -10.55
N ARG A 204 9.99 -6.22 -9.37
CA ARG A 204 8.80 -6.77 -8.72
C ARG A 204 8.09 -5.72 -7.85
N PHE A 205 8.70 -4.54 -7.67
CA PHE A 205 8.23 -3.49 -6.77
C PHE A 205 7.50 -2.38 -7.54
N ILE A 206 6.33 -1.97 -7.04
CA ILE A 206 5.53 -0.91 -7.66
C ILE A 206 6.06 0.49 -7.32
N ASP A 207 6.82 0.61 -6.24
CA ASP A 207 7.47 1.81 -5.70
C ASP A 207 8.90 1.98 -6.20
N ARG A 208 9.30 1.20 -7.21
CA ARG A 208 10.64 1.21 -7.80
C ARG A 208 11.18 2.63 -8.06
N GLU A 209 10.41 3.50 -8.70
CA GLU A 209 10.87 4.84 -9.08
C GLU A 209 11.16 5.72 -7.87
N GLU A 210 10.32 5.62 -6.83
CA GLU A 210 10.54 6.31 -5.55
C GLU A 210 11.77 5.75 -4.84
N LEU A 211 11.95 4.43 -4.90
CA LEU A 211 13.09 3.76 -4.30
C LEU A 211 14.41 4.16 -5.00
N PHE A 212 14.42 4.35 -6.32
CA PHE A 212 15.60 4.79 -7.06
C PHE A 212 15.93 6.27 -6.87
N GLY A 213 14.92 7.16 -6.79
CA GLY A 213 15.15 8.59 -6.63
C GLY A 213 15.91 8.96 -5.34
N ASP A 214 15.76 8.17 -4.28
CA ASP A 214 16.45 8.34 -3.00
C ASP A 214 17.97 8.03 -3.07
N TRP A 215 18.44 7.41 -4.17
CA TRP A 215 19.84 7.05 -4.40
C TRP A 215 20.66 8.09 -5.16
N ASP A 216 20.04 8.86 -6.06
CA ASP A 216 20.78 9.85 -6.88
C ASP A 216 21.09 11.14 -6.10
N GLU A 217 20.48 11.33 -4.92
CA GLU A 217 20.69 12.49 -4.05
C GLU A 217 21.73 12.28 -2.92
N ASN A 218 22.42 11.13 -2.87
CA ASN A 218 23.41 10.79 -1.82
C ASN A 218 24.75 10.31 -2.39
#